data_AF-L8FXU7-F1
#
_entry.id   AF-L8FXU7-F1
#
_cell.length_a   1.000
_cell.length_b   1.000
_cell.length_c   1.000
_cell.angle_alpha   90.00
_cell.angle_beta   90.00
_cell.angle_gamma   90.00
#
_symmetry.space_group_name_H-M   'P 1'
#
loop_
_entity.id
_entity.type
_entity.pdbx_description
1 polymer ?
#
loop_
_entity_poly.entity_id
_entity_poly.type
_entity_poly.pdbx_seq_one_letter_code
_entity_poly.pdbx_strand_id
1 'polypeptide(L)'
;MASKPLEFLAYEPQSLPQRHRQYSTFEEDGRASPALPIQPTIEGQIEAETPEVSQLSTQQHIESCDPQGSPTKMAPLTKAEVLVLSRLANRNAEAYRPGSKTGFWSHLQEDFAKETGKQHKSLHQVLRQKTERRRAYLDSLGTGQTDSESELTVQIDNWIDVVGEEERLNKERSEAANTVLTSSQRAQDIRDSLSVALAAKRKYQRNPPKSRDKSIGSAGALRL
;
A
#
# COMPACT_ATOMS: atom_id res chain seq x y z
N MET A 1 38.91 -24.54 33.84
CA MET A 1 37.48 -24.46 34.20
C MET A 1 36.69 -24.28 32.92
N ALA A 2 35.84 -25.25 32.61
CA ALA A 2 35.15 -25.36 31.32
C ALA A 2 33.86 -24.53 31.33
N SER A 3 33.74 -23.59 30.38
CA SER A 3 32.50 -22.85 30.14
C SER A 3 31.58 -23.66 29.22
N LYS A 4 30.36 -23.93 29.67
CA LYS A 4 29.32 -24.60 28.89
C LYS A 4 28.81 -23.67 27.78
N PRO A 5 28.50 -24.18 26.57
CA PRO A 5 27.86 -23.36 25.54
C PRO A 5 26.39 -23.10 25.88
N LEU A 6 25.93 -21.91 25.51
CA LEU A 6 24.57 -21.41 25.69
C LEU A 6 23.67 -22.05 24.62
N GLU A 7 22.80 -22.97 25.03
CA GLU A 7 21.79 -23.60 24.15
C GLU A 7 20.75 -22.55 23.74
N PHE A 8 20.66 -22.26 22.45
CA PHE A 8 19.59 -21.45 21.87
C PHE A 8 18.35 -22.34 21.72
N LEU A 9 17.38 -22.17 22.62
CA LEU A 9 16.05 -22.74 22.44
C LEU A 9 15.39 -22.05 21.24
N ALA A 10 15.20 -22.81 20.16
CA ALA A 10 14.43 -22.37 19.00
C ALA A 10 12.99 -22.07 19.44
N TYR A 11 12.55 -20.84 19.19
CA TYR A 11 11.17 -20.44 19.39
C TYR A 11 10.33 -21.07 18.28
N GLU A 12 9.54 -22.07 18.62
CA GLU A 12 8.56 -22.68 17.72
C GLU A 12 7.30 -21.80 17.70
N PRO A 13 6.92 -21.20 16.55
CA PRO A 13 5.72 -20.39 16.48
C PRO A 13 4.49 -21.30 16.58
N GLN A 14 3.68 -21.09 17.62
CA GLN A 14 2.35 -21.69 17.77
C GLN A 14 1.51 -21.46 16.50
N SER A 15 1.01 -22.54 15.92
CA SER A 15 0.05 -22.51 14.84
C SER A 15 -1.26 -21.86 15.30
N LEU A 16 -1.71 -20.86 14.55
CA LEU A 16 -3.01 -20.22 14.76
C LEU A 16 -4.15 -21.20 14.46
N PRO A 17 -5.27 -21.14 15.20
CA PRO A 17 -6.38 -22.07 14.99
C PRO A 17 -7.08 -21.81 13.65
N GLN A 18 -7.37 -22.90 12.94
CA GLN A 18 -8.18 -22.92 11.73
C GLN A 18 -9.54 -22.25 11.98
N ARG A 19 -9.80 -21.14 11.26
CA ARG A 19 -11.16 -20.60 11.16
C ARG A 19 -12.05 -21.63 10.45
N HIS A 20 -12.96 -22.21 11.23
CA HIS A 20 -14.12 -22.94 10.76
C HIS A 20 -14.85 -22.11 9.69
N ARG A 21 -14.79 -22.53 8.42
CA ARG A 21 -15.76 -22.09 7.42
C ARG A 21 -17.05 -22.85 7.69
N GLN A 22 -18.03 -22.18 8.28
CA GLN A 22 -19.39 -22.68 8.25
C GLN A 22 -19.89 -22.58 6.81
N TYR A 23 -19.92 -23.72 6.13
CA TYR A 23 -20.75 -23.89 4.95
C TYR A 23 -22.20 -23.94 5.42
N SER A 24 -22.98 -22.91 5.09
CA SER A 24 -24.43 -22.96 5.22
C SER A 24 -24.97 -23.76 4.04
N THR A 25 -25.09 -25.06 4.23
CA THR A 25 -25.95 -25.94 3.44
C THR A 25 -27.38 -25.47 3.66
N PHE A 26 -28.05 -24.97 2.62
CA PHE A 26 -29.50 -24.89 2.66
C PHE A 26 -30.03 -26.02 1.79
N GLU A 27 -30.66 -26.96 2.48
CA GLU A 27 -31.28 -28.16 1.97
C GLU A 27 -32.37 -27.83 0.96
N GLU A 28 -32.33 -28.59 -0.12
CA GLU A 28 -33.40 -28.83 -1.06
C GLU A 28 -34.42 -29.73 -0.35
N ASP A 29 -35.66 -29.27 -0.16
CA ASP A 29 -36.75 -30.17 0.20
C ASP A 29 -37.99 -29.84 -0.62
N GLY A 30 -38.32 -30.79 -1.49
CA GLY A 30 -39.40 -30.68 -2.45
C GLY A 30 -40.77 -30.79 -1.80
N ARG A 31 -41.70 -29.94 -2.26
CA ARG A 31 -43.10 -30.33 -2.37
C ARG A 31 -43.86 -29.45 -3.35
N ALA A 32 -44.37 -30.13 -4.37
CA ALA A 32 -45.63 -29.92 -5.07
C ALA A 32 -45.89 -28.57 -5.77
N SER A 33 -45.91 -28.66 -7.10
CA SER A 33 -46.62 -27.75 -8.01
C SER A 33 -48.05 -27.44 -7.53
N PRO A 34 -48.61 -26.33 -8.06
CA PRO A 34 -49.67 -26.55 -9.02
C PRO A 34 -49.43 -25.82 -10.34
N ALA A 35 -49.77 -26.54 -11.40
CA ALA A 35 -49.81 -26.10 -12.79
C ALA A 35 -50.83 -24.99 -12.99
N LEU A 36 -50.50 -24.05 -13.88
CA LEU A 36 -51.46 -23.16 -14.55
C LEU A 36 -51.04 -22.96 -16.02
N PRO A 37 -52.00 -22.64 -16.91
CA PRO A 37 -52.24 -23.43 -18.12
C PRO A 37 -51.54 -22.91 -19.38
N ILE A 38 -51.16 -23.87 -20.20
CA ILE A 38 -50.76 -23.72 -21.61
C ILE A 38 -51.97 -23.19 -22.38
N GLN A 39 -51.79 -22.07 -23.09
CA GLN A 39 -52.68 -21.64 -24.16
C GLN A 39 -52.07 -21.92 -25.53
N PRO A 40 -52.91 -22.16 -26.56
CA PRO A 40 -52.58 -23.05 -27.65
C PRO A 40 -51.84 -22.39 -28.82
N THR A 41 -51.03 -23.23 -29.45
CA THR A 41 -50.76 -23.35 -30.89
C THR A 41 -51.60 -22.44 -31.79
N ILE A 42 -50.93 -21.49 -32.44
CA ILE A 42 -51.39 -20.92 -33.70
C ILE A 42 -50.53 -21.56 -34.79
N GLU A 43 -51.11 -22.55 -35.46
CA GLU A 43 -50.69 -22.94 -36.80
C GLU A 43 -51.18 -21.86 -37.78
N GLY A 44 -50.23 -21.26 -38.48
CA GLY A 44 -50.46 -20.32 -39.57
C GLY A 44 -49.32 -20.49 -40.57
N GLN A 45 -49.64 -21.20 -41.63
CA GLN A 45 -48.76 -21.75 -42.66
C GLN A 45 -48.34 -20.66 -43.68
N ILE A 46 -47.10 -20.77 -44.18
CA ILE A 46 -46.54 -20.34 -45.48
C ILE A 46 -46.70 -18.89 -45.97
N GLU A 47 -45.57 -18.18 -46.09
CA GLU A 47 -45.02 -17.89 -47.42
C GLU A 47 -43.51 -17.61 -47.33
N ALA A 48 -42.78 -18.26 -48.23
CA ALA A 48 -41.34 -18.13 -48.38
C ALA A 48 -41.06 -16.96 -49.32
N GLU A 49 -40.23 -16.00 -48.90
CA GLU A 49 -39.49 -15.13 -49.82
C GLU A 49 -38.26 -14.54 -49.09
N THR A 50 -37.12 -15.19 -49.32
CA THR A 50 -35.80 -14.53 -49.39
C THR A 50 -35.36 -14.65 -50.84
N PRO A 51 -34.64 -13.68 -51.44
CA PRO A 51 -33.64 -12.86 -50.77
C PRO A 51 -33.64 -11.38 -51.20
N GLU A 52 -33.45 -10.44 -50.27
CA GLU A 52 -32.79 -9.19 -50.62
C GLU A 52 -31.70 -8.85 -49.63
N VAL A 53 -30.50 -8.83 -50.19
CA VAL A 53 -29.23 -8.51 -49.60
C VAL A 53 -29.21 -7.01 -49.33
N SER A 54 -29.80 -6.57 -48.22
CA SER A 54 -29.52 -5.24 -47.68
C SER A 54 -28.19 -5.28 -46.94
N GLN A 55 -27.11 -5.20 -47.71
CA GLN A 55 -25.82 -4.74 -47.22
C GLN A 55 -25.96 -3.28 -46.76
N LEU A 56 -26.46 -3.05 -45.55
CA LEU A 56 -26.20 -1.79 -44.86
C LEU A 56 -24.80 -1.87 -44.25
N SER A 57 -23.84 -1.52 -45.10
CA SER A 57 -22.50 -1.10 -44.74
C SER A 57 -22.56 -0.03 -43.65
N THR A 58 -22.50 -0.44 -42.38
CA THR A 58 -22.12 0.47 -41.29
C THR A 58 -20.61 0.41 -41.19
N GLN A 59 -19.96 0.96 -42.21
CA GLN A 59 -18.55 1.27 -42.19
C GLN A 59 -18.44 2.79 -42.07
N GLN A 60 -17.68 3.19 -41.04
CA GLN A 60 -16.93 4.44 -40.94
C GLN A 60 -17.69 5.67 -40.43
N HIS A 61 -17.54 5.94 -39.14
CA HIS A 61 -16.96 7.22 -38.75
C HIS A 61 -15.61 6.94 -38.07
N ILE A 62 -14.60 6.71 -38.90
CA ILE A 62 -13.21 6.88 -38.48
C ILE A 62 -13.04 8.40 -38.39
N GLU A 63 -13.06 8.94 -37.18
CA GLU A 63 -12.63 10.31 -36.92
C GLU A 63 -11.11 10.35 -37.08
N SER A 64 -10.70 10.51 -38.34
CA SER A 64 -9.32 10.62 -38.78
C SER A 64 -8.86 12.07 -38.68
N CYS A 65 -7.93 12.29 -37.76
CA CYS A 65 -6.89 13.32 -37.75
C CYS A 65 -7.31 14.80 -37.71
N ASP A 66 -7.20 15.39 -36.51
CA ASP A 66 -6.66 16.74 -36.38
C ASP A 66 -5.12 16.68 -36.35
N PRO A 67 -4.40 17.22 -37.33
CA PRO A 67 -2.97 17.47 -37.23
C PRO A 67 -2.75 18.86 -36.61
N GLN A 68 -3.22 19.08 -35.40
CA GLN A 68 -2.77 20.21 -34.57
C GLN A 68 -2.63 19.75 -33.13
N GLY A 69 -1.38 19.75 -32.66
CA GLY A 69 -0.97 19.39 -31.31
C GLY A 69 -1.50 20.33 -30.24
N SER A 70 -2.81 20.30 -30.02
CA SER A 70 -3.37 20.59 -28.72
C SER A 70 -3.25 19.30 -27.89
N PRO A 71 -2.79 19.36 -26.63
CA PRO A 71 -2.76 18.18 -25.79
C PRO A 71 -4.21 17.70 -25.67
N THR A 72 -4.51 16.55 -26.27
CA THR A 72 -5.79 15.87 -26.14
C THR A 72 -6.13 15.83 -24.66
N LYS A 73 -7.05 16.69 -24.22
CA LYS A 73 -7.55 16.68 -22.85
C LYS A 73 -8.16 15.30 -22.68
N MET A 74 -7.45 14.44 -21.95
CA MET A 74 -7.90 13.07 -21.76
C MET A 74 -9.29 13.10 -21.15
N ALA A 75 -10.21 12.36 -21.77
CA ALA A 75 -11.59 12.30 -21.30
C ALA A 75 -11.61 11.82 -19.84
N PRO A 76 -12.36 12.51 -18.95
CA PRO A 76 -12.47 12.10 -17.56
C PRO A 76 -13.11 10.71 -17.49
N LEU A 77 -12.60 9.84 -16.59
CA LEU A 77 -13.23 8.53 -16.36
C LEU A 77 -14.64 8.72 -15.81
N THR A 78 -15.56 7.95 -16.38
CA THR A 78 -16.93 7.78 -15.89
C THR A 78 -16.94 7.05 -14.54
N LYS A 79 -18.05 7.14 -13.80
CA LYS A 79 -18.20 6.46 -12.51
C LYS A 79 -18.02 4.93 -12.62
N ALA A 80 -18.51 4.34 -13.71
CA ALA A 80 -18.38 2.91 -13.97
C ALA A 80 -16.92 2.48 -14.22
N GLU A 81 -16.16 3.28 -14.97
CA GLU A 81 -14.73 3.00 -15.21
C GLU A 81 -13.91 3.15 -13.94
N VAL A 82 -14.24 4.12 -13.07
CA VAL A 82 -13.58 4.25 -11.76
C VAL A 82 -13.88 3.04 -10.88
N LEU A 83 -15.09 2.47 -10.96
CA LEU A 83 -15.43 1.23 -10.25
C LEU A 83 -14.60 0.05 -10.75
N VAL A 84 -14.47 -0.11 -12.07
CA VAL A 84 -13.59 -1.13 -12.69
C VAL A 84 -12.15 -0.96 -12.20
N LEU A 85 -11.62 0.27 -12.25
CA LEU A 85 -10.27 0.58 -11.76
C LEU A 85 -10.10 0.19 -10.28
N SER A 86 -11.09 0.51 -9.44
CA SER A 86 -11.03 0.23 -8.00
C SER A 86 -11.07 -1.28 -7.72
N ARG A 87 -11.92 -2.04 -8.44
CA ARG A 87 -11.97 -3.51 -8.34
C ARG A 87 -10.65 -4.15 -8.77
N LEU A 88 -10.08 -3.70 -9.90
CA LEU A 88 -8.79 -4.20 -10.40
C LEU A 88 -7.65 -3.89 -9.42
N ALA A 89 -7.65 -2.70 -8.82
CA ALA A 89 -6.65 -2.32 -7.83
C ALA A 89 -6.73 -3.23 -6.59
N ASN A 90 -7.93 -3.47 -6.08
CA ASN A 90 -8.15 -4.34 -4.93
C ASN A 90 -7.83 -5.81 -5.23
N ARG A 91 -8.18 -6.31 -6.42
CA ARG A 91 -7.83 -7.68 -6.86
C ARG A 91 -6.33 -7.92 -6.86
N ASN A 92 -5.55 -6.90 -7.22
CA ASN A 92 -4.10 -6.95 -7.31
C ASN A 92 -3.40 -6.28 -6.12
N ALA A 93 -4.11 -6.02 -5.01
CA ALA A 93 -3.61 -5.25 -3.88
C ALA A 93 -2.32 -5.83 -3.28
N GLU A 94 -2.13 -7.15 -3.30
CA GLU A 94 -0.93 -7.81 -2.78
C GLU A 94 0.36 -7.42 -3.52
N ALA A 95 0.25 -7.01 -4.79
CA ALA A 95 1.35 -6.54 -5.61
C ALA A 95 1.70 -5.06 -5.37
N TYR A 96 0.85 -4.33 -4.64
CA TYR A 96 1.08 -2.94 -4.22
C TYR A 96 2.04 -2.87 -3.03
N ARG A 97 3.32 -3.22 -3.25
CA ARG A 97 4.38 -3.21 -2.23
C ARG A 97 5.46 -2.18 -2.53
N PRO A 98 6.31 -1.82 -1.56
CA PRO A 98 7.40 -0.89 -1.78
C PRO A 98 8.44 -1.55 -2.70
N GLY A 99 8.84 -0.83 -3.76
CA GLY A 99 9.72 -1.34 -4.80
C GLY A 99 9.01 -1.93 -6.03
N SER A 100 7.74 -2.35 -5.93
CA SER A 100 6.96 -2.88 -7.06
C SER A 100 5.85 -1.93 -7.55
N LYS A 101 5.67 -0.75 -6.92
CA LYS A 101 4.59 0.19 -7.25
C LYS A 101 4.53 0.57 -8.74
N THR A 102 5.67 0.81 -9.38
CA THR A 102 5.71 1.14 -10.81
C THR A 102 5.18 -0.02 -11.66
N GLY A 103 5.63 -1.25 -11.38
CA GLY A 103 5.16 -2.44 -12.08
C GLY A 103 3.68 -2.71 -11.83
N PHE A 104 3.21 -2.53 -10.59
CA PHE A 104 1.80 -2.62 -10.25
C PHE A 104 0.94 -1.70 -11.13
N TRP A 105 1.30 -0.41 -11.25
CA TRP A 105 0.53 0.53 -12.07
C TRP A 105 0.60 0.22 -13.56
N SER A 106 1.73 -0.28 -14.06
CA SER A 106 1.84 -0.74 -15.45
C SER A 106 0.91 -1.91 -15.75
N HIS A 107 0.92 -2.96 -14.91
CA HIS A 107 0.03 -4.11 -15.06
C HIS A 107 -1.44 -3.70 -14.91
N LEU A 108 -1.75 -2.83 -13.95
CA LEU A 108 -3.10 -2.32 -13.75
C LEU A 108 -3.61 -1.55 -14.97
N GLN A 109 -2.74 -0.79 -15.64
CA GLN A 109 -3.09 -0.07 -16.87
C GLN A 109 -3.39 -1.03 -18.03
N GLU A 110 -2.63 -2.10 -18.18
CA GLU A 110 -2.90 -3.14 -19.17
C GLU A 110 -4.25 -3.81 -18.93
N ASP A 111 -4.53 -4.23 -17.69
CA ASP A 111 -5.79 -4.90 -17.35
C ASP A 111 -6.99 -3.95 -17.46
N PHE A 112 -6.82 -2.69 -17.05
CA PHE A 112 -7.85 -1.67 -17.22
C PHE A 112 -8.19 -1.44 -18.71
N ALA A 113 -7.16 -1.40 -19.57
CA ALA A 113 -7.37 -1.26 -21.00
C ALA A 113 -8.05 -2.48 -21.63
N LYS A 114 -7.78 -3.70 -21.12
CA LYS A 114 -8.49 -4.91 -21.56
C LYS A 114 -9.96 -4.89 -21.17
N GLU A 115 -10.30 -4.43 -19.97
CA GLU A 115 -11.70 -4.42 -19.50
C GLU A 115 -12.53 -3.26 -20.08
N THR A 116 -11.93 -2.09 -20.30
CA THR A 116 -12.66 -0.89 -20.72
C THR A 116 -12.46 -0.53 -22.18
N GLY A 117 -11.48 -1.13 -22.86
CA GLY A 117 -11.04 -0.75 -24.20
C GLY A 117 -10.32 0.62 -24.25
N LYS A 118 -10.08 1.27 -23.11
CA LYS A 118 -9.52 2.62 -23.03
C LYS A 118 -8.15 2.63 -22.38
N GLN A 119 -7.24 3.36 -23.00
CA GLN A 119 -5.93 3.65 -22.41
C GLN A 119 -6.00 4.94 -21.61
N HIS A 120 -5.51 4.90 -20.37
CA HIS A 120 -5.46 6.07 -19.51
C HIS A 120 -4.10 6.15 -18.81
N LYS A 121 -3.34 7.22 -19.09
CA LYS A 121 -1.97 7.41 -18.59
C LYS A 121 -1.88 7.70 -17.08
N SER A 122 -2.98 8.16 -16.47
CA SER A 122 -2.98 8.68 -15.09
C SER A 122 -3.95 7.96 -14.16
N LEU A 123 -4.07 6.63 -14.25
CA LEU A 123 -4.94 5.83 -13.37
C LEU A 123 -4.62 6.01 -11.88
N HIS A 124 -3.33 6.06 -11.54
CA HIS A 124 -2.88 6.32 -10.17
C HIS A 124 -3.43 7.65 -9.62
N GLN A 125 -3.39 8.73 -10.42
CA GLN A 125 -3.89 10.04 -9.98
C GLN A 125 -5.40 10.02 -9.78
N VAL A 126 -6.14 9.31 -10.64
CA VAL A 126 -7.59 9.16 -10.53
C VAL A 126 -7.94 8.43 -9.25
N LEU A 127 -7.32 7.28 -8.99
CA LEU A 127 -7.62 6.49 -7.79
C LEU A 127 -7.19 7.24 -6.52
N ARG A 128 -6.03 7.90 -6.54
CA ARG A 128 -5.58 8.76 -5.44
C ARG A 128 -6.56 9.89 -5.15
N GLN A 129 -7.02 10.63 -6.16
CA GLN A 129 -7.98 11.71 -5.97
C GLN A 129 -9.30 11.20 -5.39
N LYS A 130 -9.78 10.02 -5.82
CA LYS A 130 -11.00 9.41 -5.28
C LYS A 130 -10.84 8.99 -3.83
N THR A 131 -9.69 8.40 -3.49
CA THR A 131 -9.29 8.03 -2.14
C THR A 131 -9.25 9.26 -1.22
N GLU A 132 -8.58 10.34 -1.64
CA GLU A 132 -8.48 11.59 -0.88
C GLU A 132 -9.85 12.24 -0.65
N ARG A 133 -10.69 12.31 -1.69
CA ARG A 133 -12.06 12.83 -1.56
C ARG A 133 -12.91 11.98 -0.61
N ARG A 134 -12.73 10.66 -0.64
CA ARG A 134 -13.45 9.74 0.24
C ARG A 134 -13.01 9.89 1.69
N ARG A 135 -11.71 9.99 1.96
CA ARG A 135 -11.18 10.29 3.30
C ARG A 135 -11.75 11.62 3.84
N ALA A 136 -11.70 12.68 3.04
CA ALA A 136 -12.26 13.97 3.43
C ALA A 136 -13.77 13.91 3.70
N TYR A 137 -14.52 13.12 2.92
CA TYR A 137 -15.94 12.89 3.17
C TYR A 137 -16.18 12.16 4.48
N LEU A 138 -15.44 11.07 4.75
CA LEU A 138 -15.54 10.31 5.99
C LEU A 138 -15.17 11.15 7.21
N ASP A 139 -14.14 11.99 7.10
CA ASP A 139 -13.74 12.93 8.16
C ASP A 139 -14.81 13.99 8.43
N SER A 140 -15.57 14.39 7.40
CA SER A 140 -16.68 15.33 7.51
C SER A 140 -17.98 14.70 8.00
N LEU A 141 -18.08 13.37 7.99
CA LEU A 141 -19.26 12.64 8.39
C LEU A 141 -19.37 12.70 9.92
N GLY A 142 -20.37 13.43 10.43
CA GLY A 142 -20.59 13.55 11.86
C GLY A 142 -20.95 12.21 12.52
N THR A 143 -20.75 12.12 13.83
CA THR A 143 -21.17 10.94 14.61
C THR A 143 -22.67 10.71 14.46
N GLY A 144 -23.06 9.57 13.89
CA GLY A 144 -24.45 9.14 13.74
C GLY A 144 -25.07 9.34 12.35
N GLN A 145 -24.34 9.85 11.37
CA GLN A 145 -24.76 9.78 9.97
C GLN A 145 -24.33 8.46 9.33
N THR A 146 -25.29 7.74 8.76
CA THR A 146 -25.01 6.55 7.94
C THR A 146 -24.69 7.00 6.52
N ASP A 147 -23.51 6.63 6.03
CA ASP A 147 -23.15 6.83 4.64
C ASP A 147 -23.98 5.94 3.71
N SER A 148 -24.29 6.43 2.52
CA SER A 148 -24.90 5.63 1.46
C SER A 148 -23.87 4.67 0.88
N GLU A 149 -23.90 3.41 1.34
CA GLU A 149 -23.05 2.36 0.80
C GLU A 149 -23.38 2.10 -0.67
N SER A 150 -22.42 2.41 -1.53
CA SER A 150 -22.43 2.01 -2.93
C SER A 150 -21.24 1.10 -3.16
N GLU A 151 -21.34 0.21 -4.15
CA GLU A 151 -20.21 -0.69 -4.43
C GLU A 151 -18.90 0.09 -4.69
N LEU A 152 -18.98 1.25 -5.35
CA LEU A 152 -17.82 2.10 -5.57
C LEU A 152 -17.21 2.60 -4.27
N THR A 153 -18.03 3.03 -3.30
CA THR A 153 -17.49 3.52 -2.02
C THR A 153 -16.86 2.38 -1.24
N VAL A 154 -17.46 1.19 -1.22
CA VAL A 154 -16.86 -0.02 -0.62
C VAL A 154 -15.50 -0.35 -1.26
N GLN A 155 -15.40 -0.32 -2.59
CA GLN A 155 -14.12 -0.59 -3.26
C GLN A 155 -13.06 0.48 -2.98
N ILE A 156 -13.46 1.75 -2.87
CA ILE A 156 -12.53 2.82 -2.49
C ILE A 156 -12.09 2.67 -1.03
N ASP A 157 -12.99 2.31 -0.11
CA ASP A 157 -12.69 2.12 1.31
C ASP A 157 -11.72 0.94 1.50
N ASN A 158 -11.96 -0.19 0.81
CA ASN A 158 -11.00 -1.31 0.78
C ASN A 158 -9.61 -0.87 0.29
N TRP A 159 -9.55 -0.01 -0.72
CA TRP A 159 -8.28 0.51 -1.23
C TRP A 159 -7.61 1.48 -0.24
N ILE A 160 -8.40 2.28 0.49
CA ILE A 160 -7.90 3.14 1.58
C ILE A 160 -7.17 2.29 2.62
N ASP A 161 -7.73 1.14 3.00
CA ASP A 161 -7.14 0.23 3.98
C ASP A 161 -5.82 -0.35 3.49
N VAL A 162 -5.76 -0.80 2.23
CA VAL A 162 -4.52 -1.32 1.60
C VAL A 162 -3.42 -0.26 1.63
N VAL A 163 -3.73 0.97 1.21
CA VAL A 163 -2.77 2.08 1.20
C VAL A 163 -2.35 2.45 2.62
N GLY A 164 -3.28 2.47 3.57
CA GLY A 164 -3.02 2.80 4.97
C GLY A 164 -2.09 1.79 5.64
N GLU A 165 -2.30 0.49 5.39
CA GLU A 165 -1.45 -0.57 5.92
C GLU A 165 -0.03 -0.49 5.35
N GLU A 166 0.09 -0.24 4.04
CA GLU A 166 1.40 -0.04 3.40
C GLU A 166 2.13 1.21 3.92
N GLU A 167 1.41 2.31 4.15
CA GLU A 167 1.97 3.52 4.78
C GLU A 167 2.45 3.23 6.22
N ARG A 168 1.68 2.46 6.99
CA ARG A 168 2.04 2.01 8.34
C ARG A 168 3.31 1.18 8.34
N LEU A 169 3.38 0.16 7.48
CA LEU A 169 4.56 -0.71 7.34
C LEU A 169 5.80 0.08 6.87
N ASN A 170 5.62 1.02 5.95
CA ASN A 170 6.72 1.86 5.49
C ASN A 170 7.24 2.78 6.61
N LYS A 171 6.34 3.34 7.42
CA LYS A 171 6.70 4.14 8.59
C LYS A 171 7.50 3.32 9.60
N GLU A 172 7.05 2.12 9.95
CA GLU A 172 7.77 1.21 10.85
C GLU A 172 9.18 0.86 10.33
N ARG A 173 9.32 0.58 9.03
CA ARG A 173 10.64 0.32 8.42
C ARG A 173 11.55 1.54 8.50
N SER A 174 11.00 2.73 8.25
CA SER A 174 11.75 3.98 8.33
C SER A 174 12.20 4.32 9.76
N GLU A 175 11.35 4.05 10.75
CA GLU A 175 11.66 4.24 12.16
C GLU A 175 12.70 3.23 12.67
N ALA A 176 12.59 1.96 12.25
CA ALA A 176 13.60 0.94 12.53
C ALA A 176 14.96 1.33 11.92
N ALA A 177 14.98 1.78 10.67
CA ALA A 177 16.21 2.23 10.01
C ALA A 177 16.83 3.44 10.73
N ASN A 178 16.02 4.42 11.13
CA ASN A 178 16.48 5.58 11.89
C ASN A 178 17.03 5.18 13.27
N THR A 179 16.41 4.22 13.94
CA THR A 179 16.89 3.69 15.23
C THR A 179 18.26 3.02 15.07
N VAL A 180 18.44 2.21 14.02
CA VAL A 180 19.75 1.60 13.72
C VAL A 180 20.80 2.67 13.42
N LEU A 181 20.49 3.67 12.60
CA LEU A 181 21.42 4.72 12.24
C LEU A 181 21.84 5.57 13.46
N THR A 182 20.88 5.96 14.30
CA THR A 182 21.16 6.72 15.54
C THR A 182 21.96 5.89 16.55
N SER A 183 21.67 4.59 16.68
CA SER A 183 22.46 3.70 17.54
C SER A 183 23.91 3.55 17.06
N SER A 184 24.12 3.44 15.75
CA SER A 184 25.43 3.36 15.11
C SER A 184 26.22 4.66 15.32
N GLN A 185 25.58 5.81 15.12
CA GLN A 185 26.19 7.12 15.35
C GLN A 185 26.61 7.27 16.81
N ARG A 186 25.73 6.94 17.77
CA ARG A 186 26.06 6.96 19.21
C ARG A 186 27.26 6.07 19.53
N ALA A 187 27.33 4.88 18.94
CA ALA A 187 28.45 3.96 19.15
C ALA A 187 29.77 4.49 18.56
N GLN A 188 29.71 5.25 17.47
CA GLN A 188 30.86 5.93 16.90
C GLN A 188 31.32 7.08 17.79
N ASP A 189 30.40 7.94 18.25
CA ASP A 189 30.71 9.06 19.14
C ASP A 189 31.38 8.61 20.45
N ILE A 190 30.93 7.48 21.01
CA ILE A 190 31.55 6.88 22.20
C ILE A 190 32.98 6.41 21.90
N ARG A 191 33.20 5.74 20.75
CA ARG A 191 34.53 5.28 20.34
C ARG A 191 35.49 6.44 20.16
N ASP A 192 35.04 7.51 19.53
CA ASP A 192 35.84 8.70 19.28
C ASP A 192 36.19 9.39 20.61
N SER A 193 35.21 9.55 21.52
CA SER A 193 35.44 10.10 22.86
C SER A 193 36.45 9.29 23.68
N LEU A 194 36.33 7.96 23.68
CA LEU A 194 37.28 7.06 24.35
C LEU A 194 38.68 7.17 23.75
N SER A 195 38.79 7.28 22.42
CA SER A 195 40.09 7.44 21.75
C SER A 195 40.80 8.72 22.19
N VAL A 196 40.06 9.83 22.30
CA VAL A 196 40.56 11.12 22.79
C VAL A 196 41.00 11.02 24.25
N ALA A 197 40.19 10.39 25.12
CA ALA A 197 40.52 10.21 26.53
C ALA A 197 41.79 9.35 26.71
N LEU A 198 41.95 8.27 25.94
CA LEU A 198 43.14 7.44 25.97
C LEU A 198 44.37 8.18 25.45
N ALA A 199 44.23 8.98 24.39
CA ALA A 199 45.32 9.82 23.89
C ALA A 199 45.74 10.88 24.92
N ALA A 200 44.79 11.53 25.59
CA ALA A 200 45.07 12.47 26.67
C ALA A 200 45.79 11.78 27.83
N LYS A 201 45.33 10.61 28.27
CA LYS A 201 45.99 9.81 29.32
C LYS A 201 47.43 9.44 28.95
N ARG A 202 47.67 9.01 27.71
CA ARG A 202 49.03 8.72 27.20
C ARG A 202 49.93 9.97 27.23
N LYS A 203 49.40 11.14 26.89
CA LYS A 203 50.15 12.41 26.98
C LYS A 203 50.51 12.77 28.43
N TYR A 204 49.56 12.63 29.36
CA TYR A 204 49.81 12.85 30.80
C TYR A 204 50.86 11.89 31.37
N GLN A 205 50.84 10.61 30.97
CA GLN A 205 51.86 9.65 31.40
C GLN A 205 53.24 9.96 30.83
N ARG A 206 53.31 10.43 29.58
CA ARG A 206 54.57 10.78 28.91
C ARG A 206 55.17 12.09 29.42
N ASN A 207 54.32 13.05 29.80
CA ASN A 207 54.71 14.35 30.36
C ASN A 207 53.94 14.58 31.66
N PRO A 208 54.33 13.93 32.77
CA PRO A 208 53.70 14.20 34.05
C PRO A 208 53.94 15.68 34.40
N PRO A 209 52.91 16.40 34.88
CA PRO A 209 53.10 17.78 35.31
C PRO A 209 54.18 17.80 36.39
N LYS A 210 55.24 18.58 36.18
CA LYS A 210 56.29 18.79 37.20
C LYS A 210 55.58 19.21 38.48
N SER A 211 55.73 18.41 39.53
CA SER A 211 55.24 18.77 40.86
C SER A 211 55.78 20.16 41.18
N ARG A 212 54.88 21.13 41.40
CA ARG A 212 55.28 22.37 42.06
C ARG A 212 55.74 21.97 43.46
N ASP A 213 57.05 21.90 43.65
CA ASP A 213 57.66 21.88 44.96
C ASP A 213 57.10 23.06 45.74
N LYS A 214 56.19 22.76 46.68
CA LYS A 214 55.85 23.70 47.74
C LYS A 214 57.04 23.72 48.68
N SER A 215 58.08 24.45 48.27
CA SER A 215 59.04 25.06 49.19
C SER A 215 58.24 26.02 50.09
N ILE A 216 57.65 25.47 51.15
CA ILE A 216 57.18 26.25 52.29
C ILE A 216 58.44 26.88 52.87
N GLY A 217 58.60 28.18 52.62
CA GLY A 217 59.71 28.96 53.15
C GLY A 217 59.69 28.92 54.67
N SER A 218 60.60 28.15 55.26
CA SER A 218 61.01 28.31 56.65
C SER A 218 61.89 29.56 56.76
N ALA A 219 61.28 30.74 56.80
CA ALA A 219 61.93 31.97 57.21
C ALA A 219 61.52 32.29 58.65
N GLY A 220 62.26 31.73 59.60
CA GLY A 220 62.07 31.97 61.02
C GLY A 220 63.40 31.82 61.76
N ALA A 221 64.32 32.77 61.59
CA ALA A 221 65.48 32.94 62.45
C ALA A 221 66.17 34.32 62.24
N LEU A 222 65.74 35.33 62.99
CA LEU A 222 66.42 36.59 63.37
C LEU A 222 65.57 37.10 64.56
N ARG A 223 66.04 37.46 65.76
CA ARG A 223 67.35 37.68 66.39
C ARG A 223 67.10 37.66 67.92
N LEU A 224 68.08 37.17 68.69
CA LEU A 224 68.43 37.79 69.98
C LEU A 224 69.49 38.87 69.68
#